data_AF-A0A7S3WVQ4-F1
#
_entry.id   AF-A0A7S3WVQ4-F1
#
_cell.length_a   1.000
_cell.length_b   1.000
_cell.length_c   1.000
_cell.angle_alpha   90.00
_cell.angle_beta   90.00
_cell.angle_gamma   90.00
#
_symmetry.space_group_name_H-M   'P 1'
#
loop_
_entity.id
_entity.type
_entity.pdbx_description
1 polymer ?
#
loop_
_entity_poly.entity_id
_entity_poly.type
_entity_poly.pdbx_seq_one_letter_code
_entity_poly.pdbx_strand_id
1 'polypeptide(L)'
;HGVQQLLNKIDAGEVPQLVEDYVLIAETDHVMLRPIPNRATPEMPACFPFGYMNPTAPELRPIVERWAKDPSKVDPCGPSPVLIHLPMLRRLTPDWLRISFELKRDDTADRVFGWVLEMWGYTIAAAQQGIKHYVWKEFQQEPSALWHANLDGNPYIYHYTFGLEYTA
;
A
#
# COMPACT_ATOMS: atom_id res chain seq x y z
N HIS A 1 -10.62 -19.73 -7.22
CA HIS A 1 -10.51 -20.84 -6.26
C HIS A 1 -11.09 -20.34 -4.93
N GLY A 2 -12.16 -20.94 -4.41
CA GLY A 2 -12.96 -20.35 -3.32
C GLY A 2 -12.83 -21.10 -1.99
N VAL A 3 -13.21 -20.43 -0.89
CA VAL A 3 -13.25 -20.99 0.47
C VAL A 3 -14.07 -22.28 0.53
N GLN A 4 -15.20 -22.36 -0.18
CA GLN A 4 -16.01 -23.59 -0.23
C GLN A 4 -15.24 -24.77 -0.85
N GLN A 5 -14.45 -24.51 -1.89
CA GLN A 5 -13.63 -25.53 -2.54
C GLN A 5 -12.50 -26.00 -1.62
N LEU A 6 -11.95 -25.08 -0.82
CA LEU A 6 -10.95 -25.38 0.20
C LEU A 6 -11.55 -26.24 1.33
N LEU A 7 -12.72 -25.85 1.85
CA LEU A 7 -13.44 -26.58 2.89
C LEU A 7 -13.76 -28.00 2.43
N ASN A 8 -14.28 -28.16 1.20
CA ASN A 8 -14.57 -29.49 0.65
C ASN A 8 -13.32 -30.38 0.54
N LYS A 9 -12.15 -29.80 0.26
CA LYS A 9 -10.87 -30.55 0.23
C LYS A 9 -10.40 -30.95 1.63
N ILE A 10 -10.53 -30.05 2.60
CA ILE A 10 -10.23 -30.34 4.01
C ILE A 10 -11.16 -31.45 4.53
N ASP A 11 -12.46 -31.37 4.23
CA ASP A 11 -13.46 -32.38 4.61
C ASP A 11 -13.19 -33.74 3.97
N ALA A 12 -12.55 -33.76 2.79
CA ALA A 12 -12.10 -34.97 2.10
C ALA A 12 -10.77 -35.54 2.65
N GLY A 13 -10.18 -34.92 3.68
CA GLY A 13 -8.89 -35.32 4.25
C GLY A 13 -7.68 -34.94 3.39
N GLU A 14 -7.85 -34.08 2.39
CA GLU A 14 -6.74 -33.52 1.62
C GLU A 14 -6.06 -32.40 2.41
N VAL A 15 -4.74 -32.25 2.24
CA VAL A 15 -4.01 -31.05 2.65
C VAL A 15 -3.87 -30.16 1.42
N PRO A 16 -4.81 -29.23 1.16
CA PRO A 16 -4.75 -28.39 -0.02
C PRO A 16 -3.54 -27.47 0.05
N GLN A 17 -2.60 -27.65 -0.88
CA GLN A 17 -1.56 -26.65 -1.14
C GLN A 17 -2.21 -25.49 -1.89
N LEU A 18 -2.52 -24.41 -1.18
CA LEU A 18 -3.03 -23.19 -1.78
C LEU A 18 -1.86 -22.42 -2.38
N VAL A 19 -1.70 -22.49 -3.70
CA VAL A 19 -0.73 -21.68 -4.44
C VAL A 19 -1.45 -20.38 -4.82
N GLU A 20 -1.13 -19.30 -4.12
CA GLU A 20 -1.66 -17.97 -4.42
C GLU A 20 -0.61 -17.14 -5.15
N ASP A 21 -1.00 -16.57 -6.28
CA ASP A 21 -0.13 -15.72 -7.11
C ASP A 21 -0.06 -14.27 -6.60
N TYR A 22 -0.93 -13.91 -5.66
CA TYR A 22 -1.07 -12.54 -5.14
C TYR A 22 -0.97 -12.52 -3.62
N VAL A 23 -0.39 -11.43 -3.12
CA VAL A 23 -0.29 -11.14 -1.69
C VAL A 23 -1.01 -9.84 -1.41
N LEU A 24 -1.83 -9.84 -0.36
CA LEU A 24 -2.32 -8.63 0.27
C LEU A 24 -1.35 -8.28 1.41
N ILE A 25 -0.68 -7.14 1.29
CA ILE A 25 0.03 -6.53 2.42
C ILE A 25 -0.96 -5.60 3.11
N ALA A 26 -1.12 -5.78 4.42
CA ALA A 26 -2.06 -5.07 5.26
C ALA A 26 -1.41 -4.73 6.61
N GLU A 27 -1.91 -3.70 7.28
CA GLU A 27 -1.48 -3.34 8.64
C GLU A 27 -2.26 -4.14 9.68
N THR A 28 -1.71 -4.24 10.89
CA THR A 28 -2.31 -5.01 11.98
C THR A 28 -3.62 -4.40 12.52
N ASP A 29 -3.81 -3.11 12.26
CA ASP A 29 -4.98 -2.30 12.56
C ASP A 29 -5.93 -2.15 11.36
N HIS A 30 -5.83 -3.06 10.38
CA HIS A 30 -6.86 -3.25 9.36
C HIS A 30 -7.96 -4.21 9.82
N VAL A 31 -9.21 -3.75 9.78
CA VAL A 31 -10.40 -4.59 9.88
C VAL A 31 -10.97 -4.83 8.48
N MET A 32 -11.05 -6.09 8.08
CA MET A 32 -11.67 -6.50 6.82
C MET A 32 -13.19 -6.50 6.97
N LEU A 33 -13.88 -5.56 6.31
CA LEU A 33 -15.34 -5.42 6.44
C LEU A 33 -16.11 -6.39 5.54
N ARG A 34 -15.53 -6.77 4.40
CA ARG A 34 -16.14 -7.63 3.39
C ARG A 34 -15.10 -8.25 2.46
N PRO A 35 -15.43 -9.31 1.71
CA PRO A 35 -14.49 -9.95 0.78
C PRO A 35 -13.91 -8.96 -0.24
N ILE A 36 -12.59 -8.95 -0.34
CA ILE A 36 -11.85 -8.06 -1.25
C ILE A 36 -11.69 -8.76 -2.60
N PRO A 37 -12.28 -8.24 -3.70
CA PRO A 37 -12.03 -8.79 -5.02
C PRO A 37 -10.58 -8.52 -5.42
N ASN A 38 -9.96 -9.47 -6.12
CA ASN A 38 -8.65 -9.24 -6.69
C ASN A 38 -8.76 -8.25 -7.86
N ARG A 39 -8.34 -7.01 -7.64
CA ARG A 39 -8.25 -5.94 -8.66
C ARG A 39 -6.85 -5.78 -9.24
N ALA A 40 -5.87 -6.53 -8.72
CA ALA A 40 -4.51 -6.53 -9.22
C ALA A 40 -4.37 -7.46 -10.43
N THR A 41 -3.39 -7.15 -11.28
CA THR A 41 -2.93 -8.02 -12.38
C THR A 41 -1.43 -8.32 -12.20
N PRO A 42 -0.84 -9.23 -13.00
CA PRO A 42 0.59 -9.49 -12.92
C PRO A 42 1.48 -8.26 -13.21
N GLU A 43 0.92 -7.23 -13.87
CA GLU A 43 1.59 -6.00 -14.28
C GLU A 43 1.10 -4.75 -13.51
N MET A 44 -0.05 -4.81 -12.84
CA MET A 44 -0.67 -3.65 -12.19
C MET A 44 -1.20 -4.02 -10.78
N PRO A 45 -0.47 -3.70 -9.69
CA PRO A 45 -0.96 -3.86 -8.33
C PRO A 45 -2.10 -2.88 -8.02
N ALA A 46 -2.89 -3.17 -6.97
CA ALA A 46 -3.93 -2.27 -6.48
C ALA A 46 -3.57 -1.72 -5.11
N CYS A 47 -3.69 -0.41 -4.90
CA CYS A 47 -3.35 0.27 -3.64
C CYS A 47 -4.41 1.30 -3.26
N PHE A 48 -4.42 1.68 -1.98
CA PHE A 48 -5.17 2.82 -1.50
C PHE A 48 -4.37 4.13 -1.68
N PRO A 49 -4.99 5.23 -2.16
CA PRO A 49 -4.33 6.53 -2.23
C PRO A 49 -4.26 7.24 -0.88
N PHE A 50 -3.06 7.63 -0.47
CA PHE A 50 -2.84 8.52 0.66
C PHE A 50 -2.76 9.96 0.18
N GLY A 51 -3.75 10.78 0.56
CA GLY A 51 -3.87 12.17 0.08
C GLY A 51 -2.66 13.06 0.41
N TYR A 52 -1.97 12.78 1.51
CA TYR A 52 -0.75 13.48 1.91
C TYR A 52 0.50 13.07 1.10
N MET A 53 0.44 12.00 0.30
CA MET A 53 1.53 11.55 -0.56
C MET A 53 1.41 12.11 -2.00
N ASN A 54 1.17 13.41 -2.17
CA ASN A 54 1.08 14.01 -3.49
C ASN A 54 2.48 14.29 -4.07
N PRO A 55 2.96 13.52 -5.08
CA PRO A 55 4.32 13.67 -5.59
C PRO A 55 4.56 14.98 -6.36
N THR A 56 3.49 15.64 -6.80
CA THR A 56 3.55 16.89 -7.57
C THR A 56 3.29 18.13 -6.72
N ALA A 57 3.01 17.98 -5.43
CA ALA A 57 2.84 19.10 -4.51
C ALA A 57 4.14 19.94 -4.45
N PRO A 58 4.06 21.29 -4.48
CA PRO A 58 5.25 22.16 -4.56
C PRO A 58 6.34 21.87 -3.52
N GLU A 59 5.95 21.47 -2.31
CA GLU A 59 6.83 21.14 -1.19
C GLU A 59 7.49 19.76 -1.30
N LEU A 60 6.86 18.81 -1.98
CA LEU A 60 7.37 17.45 -2.16
C LEU A 60 8.08 17.26 -3.50
N ARG A 61 7.65 18.00 -4.53
CA ARG A 61 8.12 17.84 -5.91
C ARG A 61 9.65 17.84 -6.04
N PRO A 62 10.42 18.76 -5.43
CA PRO A 62 11.88 18.78 -5.61
C PRO A 62 12.56 17.51 -5.09
N ILE A 63 12.13 16.99 -3.94
CA ILE A 63 12.72 15.78 -3.37
C ILE A 63 12.25 14.54 -4.14
N VAL A 64 10.98 14.49 -4.54
CA VAL A 64 10.46 13.37 -5.34
C VAL A 64 11.14 13.33 -6.71
N GLU A 65 11.35 14.47 -7.37
CA GLU A 65 12.04 14.55 -8.67
C GLU A 65 13.50 14.08 -8.55
N ARG A 66 14.19 14.42 -7.46
CA ARG A 66 15.56 13.93 -7.19
C ARG A 66 15.64 12.39 -7.12
N TRP A 67 14.65 11.73 -6.53
CA TRP A 67 14.67 10.28 -6.30
C TRP A 67 13.95 9.46 -7.37
N ALA A 68 12.86 9.96 -7.95
CA ALA A 68 12.05 9.27 -8.95
C ALA A 68 12.25 9.75 -10.39
N LYS A 69 12.99 10.86 -10.61
CA LYS A 69 13.20 11.56 -11.89
C LYS A 69 11.95 12.20 -12.49
N ASP A 70 10.80 11.52 -12.45
CA ASP A 70 9.52 12.03 -12.95
C ASP A 70 8.44 11.86 -11.87
N PRO A 71 8.11 12.93 -11.13
CA PRO A 71 7.07 12.90 -10.10
C PRO A 71 5.68 12.46 -10.62
N SER A 72 5.38 12.62 -11.91
CA SER A 72 4.09 12.19 -12.48
C SER A 72 3.97 10.66 -12.60
N LYS A 73 5.10 9.94 -12.49
CA LYS A 73 5.15 8.48 -12.52
C LYS A 73 5.02 7.86 -11.13
N VAL A 74 5.10 8.66 -10.07
CA VAL A 74 4.91 8.19 -8.70
C VAL A 74 3.41 8.17 -8.39
N ASP A 75 2.91 7.04 -7.88
CA ASP A 75 1.51 6.95 -7.42
C ASP A 75 1.45 7.30 -5.93
N PRO A 76 0.37 7.93 -5.43
CA PRO A 76 0.24 8.35 -4.04
C PRO A 76 -0.08 7.16 -3.12
N CYS A 77 0.72 6.11 -3.17
CA CYS A 77 0.48 4.84 -2.48
C CYS A 77 1.64 4.48 -1.55
N GLY A 78 1.32 3.76 -0.48
CA GLY A 78 2.29 3.02 0.32
C GLY A 78 2.22 1.52 0.04
N PRO A 79 3.02 0.72 0.76
CA PRO A 79 3.00 -0.74 0.67
C PRO A 79 1.78 -1.37 1.37
N SER A 80 0.95 -0.59 2.06
CA SER A 80 -0.23 -1.08 2.75
C SER A 80 -1.38 -0.07 2.66
N PRO A 81 -2.63 -0.51 2.38
CA PRO A 81 -2.95 -1.81 1.82
C PRO A 81 -2.49 -1.87 0.34
N VAL A 82 -1.81 -2.95 -0.03
CA VAL A 82 -1.52 -3.26 -1.44
C VAL A 82 -1.82 -4.71 -1.76
N LEU A 83 -2.51 -4.92 -2.87
CA LEU A 83 -2.67 -6.23 -3.48
C LEU A 83 -1.73 -6.33 -4.68
N ILE A 84 -0.78 -7.26 -4.64
CA ILE A 84 0.33 -7.33 -5.58
C ILE A 84 0.66 -8.76 -6.00
N HIS A 85 1.00 -8.95 -7.26
CA HIS A 85 1.47 -10.22 -7.80
C HIS A 85 2.83 -10.60 -7.21
N LEU A 86 2.98 -11.83 -6.71
CA LEU A 86 4.13 -12.27 -5.93
C LEU A 86 5.48 -12.15 -6.69
N PRO A 87 5.60 -12.53 -7.98
CA PRO A 87 6.79 -12.25 -8.77
C PRO A 87 7.14 -10.76 -8.89
N MET A 88 6.14 -9.88 -8.97
CA MET A 88 6.37 -8.43 -8.99
C MET A 88 6.90 -7.96 -7.64
N LEU A 89 6.28 -8.38 -6.53
CA LEU A 89 6.73 -8.03 -5.19
C LEU A 89 8.19 -8.47 -4.98
N ARG A 90 8.53 -9.71 -5.35
CA ARG A 90 9.92 -10.22 -5.25
C ARG A 90 10.93 -9.39 -6.02
N ARG A 91 10.55 -8.85 -7.19
CA ARG A 91 11.40 -7.94 -7.98
C ARG A 91 11.50 -6.54 -7.36
N LEU A 92 10.42 -6.07 -6.73
CA LEU A 92 10.34 -4.75 -6.13
C LEU A 92 11.08 -4.65 -4.79
N THR A 93 10.98 -5.69 -3.95
CA THR A 93 11.49 -5.67 -2.57
C THR A 93 12.96 -5.26 -2.41
N PRO A 94 13.92 -5.72 -3.24
CA PRO A 94 15.32 -5.30 -3.11
C PRO A 94 15.53 -3.79 -3.30
N ASP A 95 14.87 -3.19 -4.29
CA ASP A 95 14.96 -1.75 -4.54
C ASP A 95 14.21 -0.95 -3.48
N TRP A 96 13.03 -1.41 -3.08
CA TRP A 96 12.27 -0.81 -1.99
C TRP A 96 13.09 -0.76 -0.70
N LEU A 97 13.75 -1.85 -0.32
CA LEU A 97 14.63 -1.89 0.85
C LEU A 97 15.82 -0.92 0.72
N ARG A 98 16.52 -0.98 -0.43
CA ARG A 98 17.69 -0.13 -0.69
C ARG A 98 17.32 1.34 -0.64
N ILE A 99 16.27 1.75 -1.35
CA ILE A 99 15.80 3.14 -1.41
C ILE A 99 15.36 3.61 -0.02
N SER A 100 14.62 2.79 0.74
CA SER A 100 14.21 3.16 2.10
C SER A 100 15.42 3.49 2.99
N PHE A 101 16.49 2.70 2.91
CA PHE A 101 17.72 3.01 3.64
C PHE A 101 18.49 4.22 3.09
N GLU A 102 18.52 4.42 1.78
CA GLU A 102 19.14 5.60 1.16
C GLU A 102 18.41 6.88 1.55
N LEU A 103 17.08 6.87 1.51
CA LEU A 103 16.23 7.97 1.99
C LEU A 103 16.49 8.25 3.47
N LYS A 104 16.57 7.20 4.31
CA LYS A 104 16.80 7.36 5.75
C LYS A 104 18.18 7.95 6.08
N ARG A 105 19.17 7.77 5.20
CA ARG A 105 20.52 8.34 5.36
C ARG A 105 20.67 9.73 4.77
N ASP A 106 19.70 10.19 3.99
CA ASP A 106 19.68 11.53 3.42
C ASP A 106 18.91 12.48 4.34
N ASP A 107 19.61 13.43 4.98
CA ASP A 107 19.03 14.36 5.96
C ASP A 107 17.82 15.15 5.41
N THR A 108 17.81 15.43 4.10
CA THR A 108 16.70 16.16 3.49
C THR A 108 15.49 15.26 3.29
N ALA A 109 15.70 14.05 2.77
CA ALA A 109 14.62 13.08 2.59
C ALA A 109 14.03 12.63 3.93
N ASP A 110 14.86 12.33 4.93
CA ASP A 110 14.39 11.93 6.27
C ASP A 110 13.54 13.03 6.92
N ARG A 111 13.97 14.28 6.79
CA ARG A 111 13.21 15.42 7.32
C ARG A 111 11.92 15.70 6.55
N VAL A 112 11.94 15.60 5.22
CA VAL A 112 10.78 15.97 4.38
C VAL A 112 9.74 14.86 4.32
N PHE A 113 10.15 13.59 4.16
CA PHE A 113 9.24 12.46 4.13
C PHE A 113 8.83 12.00 5.53
N GLY A 114 9.70 12.18 6.53
CA GLY A 114 9.36 11.95 7.93
C GLY A 114 8.85 10.53 8.20
N TRP A 115 7.74 10.43 8.94
CA TRP A 115 7.19 9.15 9.39
C TRP A 115 6.67 8.25 8.24
N VAL A 116 6.38 8.81 7.06
CA VAL A 116 5.95 8.06 5.86
C VAL A 116 7.09 7.78 4.88
N LEU A 117 8.35 7.95 5.30
CA LEU A 117 9.53 7.75 4.44
C LEU A 117 9.58 6.36 3.80
N GLU A 118 9.17 5.35 4.54
CA GLU A 118 9.12 3.97 4.08
C GLU A 118 8.11 3.80 2.91
N MET A 119 6.96 4.46 3.01
CA MET A 119 5.95 4.50 1.95
C MET A 119 6.48 5.21 0.70
N TRP A 120 7.24 6.30 0.87
CA TRP A 120 7.93 6.95 -0.24
C TRP A 120 8.97 6.02 -0.89
N GLY A 121 9.72 5.27 -0.08
CA GLY A 121 10.66 4.25 -0.56
C GLY A 121 9.97 3.24 -1.47
N TYR A 122 8.80 2.75 -1.08
CA TYR A 122 7.98 1.84 -1.88
C TYR A 122 7.57 2.45 -3.23
N THR A 123 6.90 3.61 -3.23
CA THR A 123 6.35 4.17 -4.46
C THR A 123 7.42 4.71 -5.41
N ILE A 124 8.55 5.20 -4.87
CA ILE A 124 9.72 5.59 -5.67
C ILE A 124 10.34 4.34 -6.33
N ALA A 125 10.52 3.24 -5.58
CA ALA A 125 11.02 1.99 -6.13
C ALA A 125 10.10 1.46 -7.25
N ALA A 126 8.78 1.50 -7.03
CA ALA A 126 7.80 1.10 -8.02
C ALA A 126 7.90 1.96 -9.29
N ALA A 127 7.95 3.29 -9.14
CA ALA A 127 8.08 4.23 -10.25
C ALA A 127 9.39 4.02 -11.04
N GLN A 128 10.52 3.78 -10.36
CA GLN A 128 11.80 3.48 -11.01
C GLN A 128 11.76 2.19 -11.84
N GLN A 129 10.95 1.21 -11.45
CA GLN A 129 10.70 -0.01 -12.21
C GLN A 129 9.57 0.11 -13.24
N GLY A 130 8.97 1.29 -13.40
CA GLY A 130 7.84 1.51 -14.31
C GLY A 130 6.53 0.86 -13.86
N ILE A 131 6.41 0.49 -12.59
CA ILE A 131 5.19 -0.10 -12.02
C ILE A 131 4.18 1.03 -11.77
N LYS A 132 2.96 0.83 -12.26
CA LYS A 132 1.81 1.70 -12.01
C LYS A 132 0.74 0.95 -11.25
N HIS A 133 0.02 1.65 -10.38
CA HIS A 133 -1.00 1.07 -9.54
C HIS A 133 -2.40 1.39 -10.04
N TYR A 134 -3.31 0.44 -9.84
CA TYR A 134 -4.74 0.71 -9.75
C TYR A 134 -5.03 1.40 -8.41
N VAL A 135 -5.12 2.74 -8.45
CA VAL A 135 -5.40 3.57 -7.27
C VAL A 135 -6.87 3.45 -6.91
N TRP A 136 -7.17 2.73 -5.84
CA TRP A 136 -8.50 2.29 -5.47
C TRP A 136 -9.00 2.97 -4.19
N LYS A 137 -9.83 4.00 -4.37
CA LYS A 137 -10.34 4.82 -3.25
C LYS A 137 -11.19 4.02 -2.26
N GLU A 138 -11.98 3.08 -2.74
CA GLU A 138 -12.85 2.26 -1.89
C GLU A 138 -12.09 1.13 -1.17
N PHE A 139 -10.80 0.94 -1.44
CA PHE A 139 -10.03 -0.16 -0.85
C PHE A 139 -9.99 -0.05 0.67
N GLN A 140 -9.80 1.17 1.19
CA GLN A 140 -9.72 1.46 2.60
C GLN A 140 -10.50 2.74 2.92
N GLN A 141 -11.00 2.82 4.15
CA GLN A 141 -11.31 4.09 4.79
C GLN A 141 -10.48 4.21 6.06
N GLU A 142 -9.83 5.36 6.20
CA GLU A 142 -9.03 5.72 7.36
C GLU A 142 -9.61 7.00 7.97
N PRO A 143 -10.36 6.87 9.08
CA PRO A 143 -10.79 8.02 9.86
C PRO A 143 -9.60 8.74 10.48
N SER A 144 -9.73 10.06 10.62
CA SER A 144 -8.91 10.85 11.54
C SER A 144 -9.85 11.68 12.42
N ALA A 145 -9.36 12.28 13.50
CA ALA A 145 -10.21 13.15 14.33
C ALA A 145 -10.87 14.32 13.58
N LEU A 146 -10.38 14.63 12.37
CA LEU A 146 -10.93 15.66 11.49
C LEU A 146 -11.81 15.09 10.34
N TRP A 147 -11.76 13.78 10.06
CA TRP A 147 -12.40 13.16 8.89
C TRP A 147 -13.00 11.78 9.24
N HIS A 148 -14.26 11.54 8.83
CA HIS A 148 -14.91 10.23 8.87
C HIS A 148 -15.17 9.62 10.25
N ALA A 149 -15.81 10.37 11.15
CA ALA A 149 -16.37 9.82 12.40
C ALA A 149 -17.40 8.69 12.17
N ASN A 150 -17.91 8.56 10.93
CA ASN A 150 -18.76 7.47 10.46
C ASN A 150 -18.09 6.74 9.29
N LEU A 151 -18.44 5.46 9.10
CA LEU A 151 -18.14 4.75 7.86
C LEU A 151 -18.90 5.43 6.72
N ASP A 152 -18.16 5.99 5.76
CA ASP A 152 -18.73 6.67 4.60
C ASP A 152 -18.57 5.77 3.38
N GLY A 153 -19.67 5.52 2.68
CA GLY A 153 -19.70 4.59 1.55
C GLY A 153 -19.55 3.14 1.97
N ASN A 154 -18.85 2.34 1.16
CA ASN A 154 -18.69 0.89 1.37
C ASN A 154 -17.22 0.49 1.24
N PRO A 155 -16.32 0.88 2.16
CA PRO A 155 -14.93 0.47 2.10
C PRO A 155 -14.79 -1.07 2.23
N TYR A 156 -13.66 -1.61 1.79
CA TYR A 156 -13.31 -3.01 2.05
C TYR A 156 -12.54 -3.16 3.36
N ILE A 157 -11.67 -2.20 3.65
CA ILE A 157 -10.82 -2.16 4.84
C ILE A 157 -11.22 -0.94 5.67
N TYR A 158 -11.39 -1.14 6.97
CA TYR A 158 -11.41 -0.07 7.94
C TYR A 158 -10.06 -0.03 8.65
N HIS A 159 -9.34 1.09 8.53
CA HIS A 159 -8.06 1.29 9.18
C HIS A 159 -8.30 2.08 10.47
N TYR A 160 -8.24 1.40 11.62
CA TYR A 160 -8.44 2.04 12.92
C TYR A 160 -7.10 2.52 13.47
N THR A 161 -6.57 3.60 12.89
CA THR A 161 -5.34 4.17 13.42
C THR A 161 -5.62 4.71 14.83
N PHE A 162 -4.88 4.21 15.83
CA PHE A 162 -4.87 4.83 17.15
C PHE A 162 -4.12 6.15 17.04
N GLY A 163 -4.81 7.20 16.60
CA GLY A 163 -4.41 8.53 17.02
C GLY A 163 -4.38 8.51 18.55
N LEU A 164 -3.19 8.39 19.15
CA LEU A 164 -2.96 8.73 20.55
C LEU A 164 -3.13 10.24 20.68
N GLU A 165 -4.34 10.71 20.46
CA GLU A 165 -4.75 12.08 20.65
C GLU A 165 -5.08 12.23 22.13
N TYR A 166 -4.03 12.33 22.95
CA TYR A 166 -4.17 12.89 24.28
C TYR A 166 -4.56 14.36 24.12
N THR A 167 -5.82 14.66 24.40
CA THR A 167 -6.22 16.02 24.75
C THR A 167 -5.66 16.30 26.14
N ALA A 168 -4.78 17.30 26.23
CA ALA A 168 -4.32 17.85 27.51
C ALA A 168 -5.39 18.74 28.13
#